data_AF-A0A7S3ETW7-F1
#
_entry.id   AF-A0A7S3ETW7-F1
#
_cell.length_a   1.000
_cell.length_b   1.000
_cell.length_c   1.000
_cell.angle_alpha   90.00
_cell.angle_beta   90.00
_cell.angle_gamma   90.00
#
_symmetry.space_group_name_H-M   'P 1'
#
loop_
_entity.id
_entity.type
_entity.pdbx_description
1 polymer ?
#
loop_
_entity_poly.entity_id
_entity_poly.type
_entity_poly.pdbx_seq_one_letter_code
_entity_poly.pdbx_strand_id
1 'polypeptide(L)'
;GRAGEWFGVRLAGVQPDLMSLSKGLTAGYFPFGVAAVHARLVHAFEGAPNLMPHGFTNCGHPVGCAAAIATIEYIKQNDVIGNVQARGDEMRALLGRLAPHSSIVGDIRGAGMLTCVEFVEDKRTKVKLPQGQFMRLHAHAAKVYGLRLRGLNTWSLCINPASTVSRSEVYKIVAPLGRTLVDLGHCDDQLAAVVDQIEAEGANLEPRFPLLVEWCGRLASLVRSSARDRSQMAAILLALGVGAALGRRSCLG
;
A
#
# COMPACT_ATOMS: atom_id res chain seq x y z
N GLY A 1 3.85 -7.83 -2.43
CA GLY A 1 3.07 -7.12 -3.46
C GLY A 1 3.56 -5.73 -3.77
N ARG A 2 3.89 -4.90 -2.76
CA ARG A 2 4.12 -3.46 -2.94
C ARG A 2 5.29 -3.08 -3.86
N ALA A 3 6.38 -3.85 -3.82
CA ALA A 3 7.58 -3.59 -4.63
C ALA A 3 7.52 -4.21 -6.04
N GLY A 4 6.35 -4.68 -6.48
CA GLY A 4 6.22 -5.39 -7.76
C GLY A 4 6.52 -6.89 -7.69
N GLU A 5 6.72 -7.42 -6.49
CA GLU A 5 6.87 -8.86 -6.25
C GLU A 5 6.07 -9.28 -5.03
N TRP A 6 5.79 -10.59 -4.88
CA TRP A 6 5.06 -11.11 -3.71
C TRP A 6 5.74 -10.70 -2.39
N PHE A 7 7.06 -10.84 -2.32
CA PHE A 7 7.88 -10.44 -1.19
C PHE A 7 9.14 -9.72 -1.69
N GLY A 8 9.56 -8.66 -0.99
CA GLY A 8 10.74 -7.88 -1.39
C GLY A 8 12.04 -8.70 -1.45
N VAL A 9 12.17 -9.72 -0.59
CA VAL A 9 13.33 -10.63 -0.59
C VAL A 9 13.54 -11.36 -1.93
N ARG A 10 12.47 -11.57 -2.71
CA ARG A 10 12.56 -12.19 -4.04
C ARG A 10 13.31 -11.30 -5.04
N LEU A 11 13.14 -9.98 -4.93
CA LEU A 11 13.89 -9.02 -5.76
C LEU A 11 15.40 -9.07 -5.48
N ALA A 12 15.77 -9.44 -4.25
CA ALA A 12 17.17 -9.58 -3.84
C ALA A 12 17.73 -10.99 -4.04
N GLY A 13 16.93 -11.96 -4.53
CA GLY A 13 17.34 -13.37 -4.62
C GLY A 13 17.63 -14.01 -3.25
N VAL A 14 17.06 -13.48 -2.17
CA VAL A 14 17.30 -13.94 -0.80
C VAL A 14 16.22 -14.90 -0.35
N GLN A 15 16.63 -16.03 0.26
CA GLN A 15 15.76 -16.94 1.00
C GLN A 15 15.93 -16.68 2.50
N PRO A 16 15.00 -15.98 3.16
CA PRO A 16 15.12 -15.65 4.57
C PRO A 16 14.69 -16.82 5.47
N ASP A 17 15.34 -16.91 6.63
CA ASP A 17 14.95 -17.80 7.73
C ASP A 17 13.73 -17.32 8.51
N LEU A 18 13.61 -15.99 8.63
CA LEU A 18 12.58 -15.31 9.39
C LEU A 18 12.05 -14.14 8.55
N MET A 19 10.74 -13.97 8.53
CA MET A 19 10.09 -12.83 7.87
C MET A 19 9.05 -12.19 8.78
N SER A 20 9.00 -10.86 8.76
CA SER A 20 7.94 -10.09 9.41
C SER A 20 6.96 -9.56 8.36
N LEU A 21 5.68 -9.88 8.52
CA LEU A 21 4.59 -9.48 7.63
C LEU A 21 3.51 -8.73 8.42
N SER A 22 2.99 -7.64 7.86
CA SER A 22 1.90 -6.84 8.45
C SER A 22 1.34 -5.88 7.40
N LYS A 23 0.77 -4.73 7.79
CA LYS A 23 0.31 -3.63 6.93
C LYS A 23 -0.59 -4.12 5.78
N GLY A 24 -0.01 -4.28 4.59
CA GLY A 24 -0.71 -4.75 3.40
C GLY A 24 -1.24 -6.18 3.51
N LEU A 25 -0.83 -6.95 4.52
CA LEU A 25 -1.35 -8.29 4.79
C LEU A 25 -2.88 -8.30 4.96
N THR A 26 -3.44 -7.27 5.60
CA THR A 26 -4.88 -7.09 5.79
C THR A 26 -5.40 -5.85 5.07
N ALA A 27 -4.61 -5.26 4.19
CA ALA A 27 -4.87 -3.96 3.54
C ALA A 27 -5.26 -2.81 4.50
N GLY A 28 -4.92 -2.93 5.80
CA GLY A 28 -5.29 -1.97 6.83
C GLY A 28 -6.69 -2.17 7.45
N TYR A 29 -7.46 -3.19 7.03
CA TYR A 29 -8.79 -3.46 7.58
C TYR A 29 -8.77 -4.02 9.01
N PHE A 30 -7.69 -4.70 9.40
CA PHE A 30 -7.53 -5.25 10.75
C PHE A 30 -6.06 -5.20 11.20
N PRO A 31 -5.75 -4.83 12.45
CA PRO A 31 -4.38 -4.84 12.97
C PRO A 31 -3.87 -6.28 13.09
N PHE A 32 -2.95 -6.68 12.20
CA PHE A 32 -2.46 -8.05 12.13
C PHE A 32 -0.98 -8.09 11.76
N GLY A 33 -0.24 -8.99 12.40
CA GLY A 33 1.18 -9.20 12.18
C GLY A 33 1.51 -10.70 12.23
N VAL A 34 2.49 -11.11 11.41
CA VAL A 34 2.95 -12.50 11.32
C VAL A 34 4.47 -12.49 11.36
N ALA A 35 5.04 -13.29 12.26
CA ALA A 35 6.42 -13.73 12.20
C ALA A 35 6.44 -15.11 11.54
N ALA A 36 6.83 -15.15 10.25
CA ALA A 36 6.99 -16.39 9.53
C ALA A 36 8.39 -16.97 9.81
N VAL A 37 8.44 -18.25 10.16
CA VAL A 37 9.65 -18.95 10.56
C VAL A 37 9.87 -20.12 9.61
N HIS A 38 11.09 -20.25 9.08
CA HIS A 38 11.47 -21.40 8.27
C HIS A 38 11.44 -22.67 9.12
N ALA A 39 10.90 -23.77 8.57
CA ALA A 39 10.71 -25.04 9.30
C ALA A 39 12.00 -25.56 9.96
N ARG A 40 13.16 -25.36 9.33
CA ARG A 40 14.48 -25.74 9.88
C ARG A 40 14.79 -25.12 11.26
N LEU A 41 14.18 -23.98 11.59
CA LEU A 41 14.35 -23.33 12.88
C LEU A 41 13.28 -23.77 13.90
N VAL A 42 12.15 -24.31 13.45
CA VAL A 42 11.06 -24.73 14.35
C VAL A 42 11.50 -25.87 15.25
N HIS A 43 12.27 -26.83 14.72
CA HIS A 43 12.83 -27.96 15.48
C HIS A 43 13.68 -27.55 16.68
N ALA A 44 14.30 -26.36 16.64
CA ALA A 44 15.07 -25.85 17.78
C ALA A 44 14.20 -25.52 19.00
N PHE A 45 12.87 -25.41 18.82
CA PHE A 45 11.90 -25.07 19.85
C PHE A 45 10.94 -26.22 20.18
N GLU A 46 11.22 -27.42 19.67
CA GLU A 46 10.39 -28.61 19.92
C GLU A 46 10.82 -29.33 21.20
N GLY A 47 9.84 -29.71 22.02
CA GLY A 47 10.04 -30.49 23.24
C GLY A 47 10.57 -29.70 24.45
N ALA A 48 10.33 -30.22 25.65
CA ALA A 48 10.93 -29.67 26.87
C ALA A 48 12.44 -29.95 26.89
N PRO A 49 13.31 -29.00 27.33
CA PRO A 49 13.00 -27.67 27.88
C PRO A 49 12.96 -26.54 26.85
N ASN A 50 12.99 -26.85 25.55
CA ASN A 50 13.21 -25.88 24.47
C ASN A 50 11.95 -25.14 23.98
N LEU A 51 10.80 -25.38 24.63
CA LEU A 51 9.53 -24.72 24.30
C LEU A 51 9.68 -23.19 24.39
N MET A 52 9.26 -22.48 23.35
CA MET A 52 9.30 -21.01 23.30
C MET A 52 8.11 -20.41 24.06
N PRO A 53 8.31 -19.75 25.23
CA PRO A 53 7.22 -19.15 26.01
C PRO A 53 6.86 -17.77 25.43
N HIS A 54 6.32 -17.76 24.21
CA HIS A 54 5.95 -16.54 23.50
C HIS A 54 4.53 -16.63 22.94
N GLY A 55 3.73 -15.62 23.24
CA GLY A 55 2.36 -15.51 22.76
C GLY A 55 1.73 -14.22 23.26
N PHE A 56 0.81 -13.69 22.46
CA PHE A 56 -0.03 -12.54 22.81
C PHE A 56 -1.48 -13.01 22.95
N THR A 57 -2.27 -12.28 23.73
CA THR A 57 -3.70 -12.59 23.94
C THR A 57 -4.47 -12.74 22.62
N ASN A 58 -4.09 -11.97 21.60
CA ASN A 58 -4.75 -11.95 20.29
C ASN A 58 -3.98 -12.72 19.19
N CYS A 59 -3.02 -13.58 19.56
CA CYS A 59 -2.33 -14.44 18.60
C CYS A 59 -3.35 -15.31 17.84
N GLY A 60 -3.26 -15.30 16.50
CA GLY A 60 -4.16 -16.10 15.66
C GLY A 60 -5.62 -15.63 15.65
N HIS A 61 -5.89 -14.36 15.99
CA HIS A 61 -7.25 -13.84 16.05
C HIS A 61 -8.03 -14.10 14.75
N PRO A 62 -9.18 -14.82 14.78
CA PRO A 62 -9.84 -15.35 13.59
C PRO A 62 -10.29 -14.28 12.61
N VAL A 63 -10.76 -13.12 13.10
CA VAL A 63 -11.11 -11.96 12.24
C VAL A 63 -9.90 -11.42 11.48
N GLY A 64 -8.74 -11.33 12.12
CA GLY A 64 -7.51 -10.88 11.47
C GLY A 64 -7.02 -11.88 10.42
N CYS A 65 -7.11 -13.18 10.72
CA CYS A 65 -6.83 -14.26 9.77
C CYS A 65 -7.77 -14.19 8.55
N ALA A 66 -9.07 -14.01 8.75
CA ALA A 66 -10.05 -13.89 7.66
C ALA A 66 -9.78 -12.68 6.76
N ALA A 67 -9.49 -11.52 7.36
CA ALA A 67 -9.13 -10.30 6.62
C ALA A 67 -7.83 -10.51 5.80
N ALA A 68 -6.85 -11.22 6.36
CA ALA A 68 -5.60 -11.53 5.66
C ALA A 68 -5.83 -12.47 4.46
N ILE A 69 -6.60 -13.54 4.65
CA ILE A 69 -6.95 -14.48 3.57
C ILE A 69 -7.67 -13.76 2.43
N ALA A 70 -8.73 -12.99 2.76
CA ALA A 70 -9.48 -12.24 1.76
C ALA A 70 -8.61 -11.25 0.99
N THR A 71 -7.66 -10.59 1.66
CA THR A 71 -6.70 -9.68 1.01
C THR A 71 -5.77 -10.42 0.05
N ILE A 72 -5.22 -11.57 0.47
CA ILE A 72 -4.34 -12.39 -0.37
C ILE A 72 -5.09 -12.93 -1.59
N GLU A 73 -6.31 -13.42 -1.42
CA GLU A 73 -7.17 -13.88 -2.51
C GLU A 73 -7.47 -12.77 -3.49
N TYR A 74 -7.83 -11.59 -3.00
CA TYR A 74 -8.08 -10.43 -3.84
C TYR A 74 -6.85 -10.04 -4.66
N ILE A 75 -5.65 -10.05 -4.05
CA ILE A 75 -4.38 -9.77 -4.75
C ILE A 75 -4.16 -10.74 -5.91
N LYS A 76 -4.43 -12.05 -5.70
CA LYS A 76 -4.29 -13.08 -6.74
C LYS A 76 -5.32 -12.92 -7.86
N GLN A 77 -6.59 -12.78 -7.50
CA GLN A 77 -7.71 -12.76 -8.45
C GLN A 77 -7.70 -11.55 -9.38
N ASN A 78 -7.17 -10.42 -8.92
CA ASN A 78 -7.21 -9.14 -9.64
C ASN A 78 -5.85 -8.73 -10.21
N ASP A 79 -4.86 -9.62 -10.20
CA ASP A 79 -3.48 -9.35 -10.61
C ASP A 79 -2.94 -8.00 -10.06
N VAL A 80 -3.08 -7.81 -8.75
CA VAL A 80 -2.71 -6.55 -8.11
C VAL A 80 -1.20 -6.30 -8.21
N ILE A 81 -0.39 -7.36 -8.28
CA ILE A 81 1.07 -7.24 -8.42
C ILE A 81 1.43 -6.79 -9.84
N GLY A 82 0.80 -7.33 -10.88
CA GLY A 82 0.96 -6.84 -12.25
C GLY A 82 0.56 -5.37 -12.38
N ASN A 83 -0.56 -4.96 -11.76
CA ASN A 83 -0.92 -3.54 -11.71
C ASN A 83 0.12 -2.67 -11.00
N VAL A 84 0.65 -3.15 -9.86
CA VAL A 84 1.71 -2.44 -9.11
C VAL A 84 2.98 -2.24 -9.94
N GLN A 85 3.38 -3.24 -10.75
CA GLN A 85 4.49 -3.11 -11.67
C GLN A 85 4.17 -2.08 -12.76
N ALA A 86 3.09 -2.30 -13.52
CA ALA A 86 2.72 -1.46 -14.65
C ALA A 86 2.51 0.01 -14.29
N ARG A 87 1.73 0.28 -13.24
CA ARG A 87 1.45 1.65 -12.77
C ARG A 87 2.67 2.28 -12.10
N GLY A 88 3.51 1.47 -11.48
CA GLY A 88 4.77 1.93 -10.87
C GLY A 88 5.76 2.43 -11.90
N ASP A 89 5.95 1.66 -12.99
CA ASP A 89 6.80 2.03 -14.11
C ASP A 89 6.26 3.26 -14.84
N GLU A 90 4.94 3.31 -15.08
CA GLU A 90 4.28 4.47 -15.66
C GLU A 90 4.48 5.73 -14.81
N MET A 91 4.28 5.65 -13.50
CA MET A 91 4.51 6.77 -12.59
C MET A 91 5.95 7.29 -12.66
N ARG A 92 6.95 6.39 -12.64
CA ARG A 92 8.36 6.77 -12.77
C ARG A 92 8.68 7.35 -14.14
N ALA A 93 8.10 6.82 -15.23
CA ALA A 93 8.29 7.36 -16.57
C ALA A 93 7.73 8.79 -16.68
N LEU A 94 6.54 9.05 -16.13
CA LEU A 94 5.95 10.38 -16.12
C LEU A 94 6.77 11.37 -15.27
N LEU A 95 7.21 10.96 -14.08
CA LEU A 95 8.11 11.78 -13.27
C LEU A 95 9.45 12.04 -13.98
N GLY A 96 9.95 11.05 -14.73
CA GLY A 96 11.14 11.16 -15.56
C GLY A 96 11.02 12.19 -16.69
N ARG A 97 9.80 12.51 -17.15
CA ARG A 97 9.56 13.62 -18.08
C ARG A 97 9.67 14.99 -17.40
N LEU A 98 9.29 15.08 -16.12
CA LEU A 98 9.37 16.34 -15.36
C LEU A 98 10.81 16.64 -14.91
N ALA A 99 11.58 15.61 -14.58
CA ALA A 99 12.88 15.76 -13.93
C ALA A 99 13.93 16.57 -14.72
N PRO A 100 14.06 16.45 -16.06
CA PRO A 100 14.99 17.28 -16.83
C PRO A 100 14.68 18.78 -16.72
N HIS A 101 13.39 19.12 -16.66
CA HIS A 101 12.86 20.48 -16.68
C HIS A 101 12.67 21.10 -15.29
N SER A 102 13.02 20.36 -14.23
CA SER A 102 13.02 20.87 -12.86
C SER A 102 14.43 21.18 -12.37
N SER A 103 14.58 22.33 -11.73
CA SER A 103 15.84 22.75 -11.11
C SER A 103 16.18 21.96 -9.84
N ILE A 104 15.17 21.41 -9.15
CA ILE A 104 15.36 20.77 -7.83
C ILE A 104 15.16 19.26 -7.81
N VAL A 105 14.58 18.63 -8.84
CA VAL A 105 14.43 17.16 -8.87
C VAL A 105 15.79 16.52 -9.12
N GLY A 106 16.38 15.93 -8.09
CA GLY A 106 17.74 15.40 -8.10
C GLY A 106 17.86 13.94 -8.48
N ASP A 107 16.86 13.13 -8.10
CA ASP A 107 16.80 11.69 -8.40
C ASP A 107 15.35 11.17 -8.27
N ILE A 108 15.02 10.16 -9.08
CA ILE A 108 13.75 9.42 -9.01
C ILE A 108 14.09 7.94 -8.97
N ARG A 109 13.70 7.27 -7.89
CA ARG A 109 14.02 5.85 -7.68
C ARG A 109 12.88 5.11 -7.02
N GLY A 110 12.83 3.81 -7.23
CA GLY A 110 11.73 3.02 -6.71
C GLY A 110 11.67 1.60 -7.24
N ALA A 111 10.73 0.83 -6.71
CA ALA A 111 10.38 -0.52 -7.17
C ALA A 111 8.88 -0.75 -7.01
N GLY A 112 8.23 -1.27 -8.05
CA GLY A 112 6.77 -1.37 -8.11
C GLY A 112 6.12 -0.03 -7.79
N MET A 113 5.28 0.02 -6.77
CA MET A 113 4.53 1.21 -6.36
C MET A 113 5.18 1.96 -5.18
N LEU A 114 6.47 1.74 -4.94
CA LEU A 114 7.27 2.55 -4.03
C LEU A 114 8.11 3.48 -4.90
N THR A 115 7.74 4.75 -4.96
CA THR A 115 8.50 5.75 -5.71
C THR A 115 8.96 6.86 -4.78
N CYS A 116 10.24 7.22 -4.88
CA CYS A 116 10.86 8.32 -4.17
C CYS A 116 11.24 9.40 -5.19
N VAL A 117 10.90 10.65 -4.89
CA VAL A 117 11.43 11.83 -5.59
C VAL A 117 12.31 12.58 -4.60
N GLU A 118 13.60 12.63 -4.90
CA GLU A 118 14.58 13.35 -4.09
C GLU A 118 14.80 14.75 -4.64
N PHE A 119 14.80 15.73 -3.74
CA PHE A 119 15.02 17.12 -4.08
C PHE A 119 16.38 17.60 -3.60
N VAL A 120 17.07 18.34 -4.48
CA VAL A 120 18.41 18.89 -4.26
C VAL A 120 18.41 20.37 -4.64
N GLU A 121 19.32 21.13 -4.06
CA GLU A 121 19.55 22.53 -4.43
C GLU A 121 20.37 22.62 -5.74
N ASP A 122 21.34 21.71 -5.91
CA ASP A 122 22.17 21.61 -7.11
C ASP A 122 22.27 20.14 -7.54
N LYS A 123 21.91 19.88 -8.81
CA LYS A 123 21.83 18.52 -9.37
C LYS A 123 23.20 17.88 -9.62
N ARG A 124 24.26 18.67 -9.75
CA ARG A 124 25.66 18.24 -9.94
C ARG A 124 26.30 17.90 -8.59
N THR A 125 26.16 18.77 -7.59
CA THR A 125 26.76 18.58 -6.27
C THR A 125 25.93 17.67 -5.36
N LYS A 126 24.64 17.49 -5.68
CA LYS A 126 23.65 16.74 -4.87
C LYS A 126 23.49 17.30 -3.46
N VAL A 127 23.75 18.59 -3.26
CA VAL A 127 23.44 19.28 -2.00
C VAL A 127 21.94 19.22 -1.77
N LYS A 128 21.54 18.78 -0.57
CA LYS A 128 20.12 18.57 -0.21
C LYS A 128 19.35 19.88 -0.30
N LEU A 129 18.10 19.80 -0.75
CA LEU A 129 17.22 20.97 -0.73
C LEU A 129 17.05 21.47 0.72
N PRO A 130 17.17 22.79 0.99
CA PRO A 130 16.92 23.33 2.31
C PRO A 130 15.53 22.97 2.82
N GLN A 131 15.43 22.58 4.09
CA GLN A 131 14.17 22.12 4.70
C GLN A 131 13.02 23.12 4.49
N GLY A 132 13.29 24.42 4.59
CA GLY A 132 12.26 25.46 4.38
C GLY A 132 11.67 25.43 2.96
N GLN A 133 12.49 25.19 1.94
CA GLN A 133 12.02 25.07 0.55
C GLN A 133 11.24 23.78 0.34
N PHE A 134 11.74 22.65 0.88
CA PHE A 134 11.03 21.37 0.83
C PHE A 134 9.64 21.46 1.50
N MET A 135 9.55 22.09 2.67
CA MET A 135 8.27 22.26 3.38
C MET A 135 7.31 23.17 2.61
N ARG A 136 7.80 24.19 1.90
CA ARG A 136 6.98 25.02 0.99
C ARG A 136 6.43 24.19 -0.16
N LEU A 137 7.27 23.42 -0.84
CA LEU A 137 6.85 22.50 -1.91
C LEU A 137 5.81 21.49 -1.43
N HIS A 138 6.08 20.84 -0.29
CA HIS A 138 5.18 19.86 0.30
C HIS A 138 3.83 20.46 0.67
N ALA A 139 3.83 21.63 1.33
CA ALA A 139 2.63 22.34 1.72
C ALA A 139 1.83 22.85 0.52
N HIS A 140 2.50 23.33 -0.54
CA HIS A 140 1.84 23.81 -1.76
C HIS A 140 1.13 22.67 -2.48
N ALA A 141 1.81 21.55 -2.71
CA ALA A 141 1.22 20.35 -3.30
C ALA A 141 -0.03 19.88 -2.53
N ALA A 142 0.04 19.90 -1.20
CA ALA A 142 -1.08 19.49 -0.35
C ALA A 142 -2.25 20.49 -0.34
N LYS A 143 -1.97 21.79 -0.29
CA LYS A 143 -3.00 22.84 -0.13
C LYS A 143 -3.67 23.21 -1.45
N VAL A 144 -2.90 23.33 -2.52
CA VAL A 144 -3.39 23.78 -3.83
C VAL A 144 -3.96 22.60 -4.62
N TYR A 145 -3.27 21.47 -4.60
CA TYR A 145 -3.61 20.31 -5.43
C TYR A 145 -4.17 19.11 -4.65
N GLY A 146 -4.27 19.21 -3.33
CA GLY A 146 -4.79 18.12 -2.48
C GLY A 146 -3.87 16.90 -2.39
N LEU A 147 -2.62 16.98 -2.86
CA LEU A 147 -1.69 15.85 -2.86
C LEU A 147 -1.22 15.51 -1.44
N ARG A 148 -1.70 14.39 -0.89
CA ARG A 148 -1.29 13.87 0.42
C ARG A 148 -0.09 12.92 0.30
N LEU A 149 1.07 13.49 0.01
CA LEU A 149 2.33 12.75 -0.11
C LEU A 149 3.10 12.74 1.21
N ARG A 150 3.90 11.70 1.44
CA ARG A 150 4.71 11.58 2.65
C ARG A 150 6.12 12.13 2.41
N GLY A 151 6.55 13.11 3.18
CA GLY A 151 7.97 13.42 3.32
C GLY A 151 8.69 12.29 4.06
N LEU A 152 9.73 11.68 3.46
CA LEU A 152 10.53 10.64 4.14
C LEU A 152 11.58 11.23 5.06
N ASN A 153 12.11 12.36 4.64
CA ASN A 153 13.06 13.22 5.34
C ASN A 153 12.74 14.66 4.95
N THR A 154 13.63 15.59 5.23
CA THR A 154 13.41 17.02 4.96
C THR A 154 13.74 17.44 3.51
N TRP A 155 13.92 16.50 2.57
CA TRP A 155 14.25 16.77 1.17
C TRP A 155 13.76 15.69 0.17
N SER A 156 12.86 14.78 0.54
CA SER A 156 12.36 13.74 -0.37
C SER A 156 10.92 13.35 -0.11
N LEU A 157 10.21 13.08 -1.20
CA LEU A 157 8.83 12.62 -1.21
C LEU A 157 8.75 11.13 -1.50
N CYS A 158 7.94 10.41 -0.73
CA CYS A 158 7.47 9.08 -1.08
C CYS A 158 6.07 9.17 -1.69
N ILE A 159 5.93 8.58 -2.87
CA ILE A 159 4.69 8.40 -3.59
C ILE A 159 4.39 6.90 -3.59
N ASN A 160 3.37 6.52 -2.81
CA ASN A 160 3.01 5.13 -2.53
C ASN A 160 1.48 4.93 -2.46
N PRO A 161 0.73 5.21 -3.54
CA PRO A 161 -0.73 5.10 -3.54
C PRO A 161 -1.20 3.65 -3.32
N ALA A 162 -2.52 3.46 -3.23
CA ALA A 162 -3.11 2.13 -3.14
C ALA A 162 -2.60 1.21 -4.28
N SER A 163 -2.40 -0.08 -4.02
CA SER A 163 -1.91 -1.01 -5.05
C SER A 163 -2.89 -1.19 -6.21
N THR A 164 -4.15 -0.79 -6.01
CA THR A 164 -5.23 -0.78 -7.00
C THR A 164 -5.32 0.54 -7.78
N VAL A 165 -4.37 1.47 -7.60
CA VAL A 165 -4.36 2.75 -8.32
C VAL A 165 -4.51 2.52 -9.82
N SER A 166 -5.43 3.25 -10.42
CA SER A 166 -5.71 3.19 -11.85
C SER A 166 -4.69 4.01 -12.65
N ARG A 167 -4.72 3.81 -13.96
CA ARG A 167 -3.90 4.58 -14.90
C ARG A 167 -4.17 6.08 -14.76
N SER A 168 -5.44 6.50 -14.84
CA SER A 168 -5.82 7.92 -14.75
C SER A 168 -5.46 8.55 -13.40
N GLU A 169 -5.50 7.79 -12.30
CA GLU A 169 -5.07 8.28 -10.99
C GLU A 169 -3.55 8.51 -10.90
N VAL A 170 -2.72 7.72 -11.60
CA VAL A 170 -1.27 7.98 -11.67
C VAL A 170 -1.02 9.37 -12.28
N TYR A 171 -1.73 9.71 -13.36
CA TYR A 171 -1.63 11.04 -13.98
C TYR A 171 -2.10 12.15 -13.03
N LYS A 172 -3.19 11.91 -12.28
CA LYS A 172 -3.69 12.85 -11.25
C LYS A 172 -2.76 13.01 -10.05
N ILE A 173 -1.73 12.17 -9.91
CA ILE A 173 -0.67 12.34 -8.90
C ILE A 173 0.51 13.11 -9.50
N VAL A 174 0.95 12.74 -10.70
CA VAL A 174 2.18 13.29 -11.31
C VAL A 174 1.97 14.69 -11.85
N ALA A 175 0.87 14.97 -12.56
CA ALA A 175 0.63 16.28 -13.13
C ALA A 175 0.58 17.39 -12.07
N PRO A 176 -0.14 17.27 -10.94
CA PRO A 176 -0.18 18.34 -9.96
C PRO A 176 1.14 18.49 -9.17
N LEU A 177 1.96 17.44 -9.08
CA LEU A 177 3.32 17.57 -8.58
C LEU A 177 4.18 18.41 -9.54
N GLY A 178 4.03 18.19 -10.86
CA GLY A 178 4.63 19.02 -11.89
C GLY A 178 4.17 20.48 -11.81
N ARG A 179 2.87 20.73 -11.65
CA ARG A 179 2.34 22.08 -11.44
C ARG A 179 2.89 22.76 -10.20
N THR A 180 3.05 22.02 -9.11
CA THR A 180 3.69 22.54 -7.89
C THR A 180 5.10 23.06 -8.17
N LEU A 181 5.87 22.37 -9.02
CA LEU A 181 7.22 22.82 -9.41
C LEU A 181 7.16 24.10 -10.26
N VAL A 182 6.20 24.20 -11.18
CA VAL A 182 5.98 25.39 -12.01
C VAL A 182 5.58 26.59 -11.15
N ASP A 183 4.57 26.45 -10.30
CA ASP A 183 4.04 27.52 -9.44
C ASP A 183 5.10 28.13 -8.53
N LEU A 184 6.05 27.30 -8.07
CA LEU A 184 7.12 27.71 -7.16
C LEU A 184 8.39 28.17 -7.89
N GLY A 185 8.38 28.21 -9.23
CA GLY A 185 9.52 28.65 -10.04
C GLY A 185 10.68 27.66 -10.03
N HIS A 186 10.43 26.39 -9.72
CA HIS A 186 11.44 25.33 -9.70
C HIS A 186 11.55 24.61 -11.06
N CYS A 187 11.55 25.39 -12.14
CA CYS A 187 11.40 24.92 -13.50
C CYS A 187 12.18 25.74 -14.54
N ASP A 188 12.40 25.14 -15.71
CA ASP A 188 12.73 25.87 -16.93
C ASP A 188 11.45 26.28 -17.71
N ASP A 189 11.63 26.88 -18.89
CA ASP A 189 10.53 27.36 -19.74
C ASP A 189 9.70 26.22 -20.38
N GLN A 190 10.18 24.97 -20.32
CA GLN A 190 9.53 23.81 -20.96
C GLN A 190 8.64 23.03 -19.99
N LEU A 191 8.90 23.08 -18.67
CA LEU A 191 8.17 22.25 -17.71
C LEU A 191 6.66 22.43 -17.79
N ALA A 192 6.16 23.66 -17.94
CA ALA A 192 4.73 23.93 -18.03
C ALA A 192 4.06 23.17 -19.18
N ALA A 193 4.67 23.22 -20.38
CA ALA A 193 4.17 22.50 -21.55
C ALA A 193 4.23 20.97 -21.37
N VAL A 194 5.27 20.45 -20.71
CA VAL A 194 5.36 19.02 -20.37
C VAL A 194 4.23 18.61 -19.43
N VAL A 195 3.91 19.44 -18.44
CA VAL A 195 2.79 19.18 -17.52
C VAL A 195 1.45 19.23 -18.26
N ASP A 196 1.23 20.22 -19.14
CA ASP A 196 0.03 20.31 -19.97
C ASP A 196 -0.18 19.04 -20.80
N GLN A 197 0.90 18.51 -21.39
CA GLN A 197 0.86 17.27 -22.17
C GLN A 197 0.47 16.07 -21.30
N ILE A 198 1.05 15.94 -20.10
CA ILE A 198 0.69 14.87 -19.15
C ILE A 198 -0.79 14.99 -18.75
N GLU A 199 -1.29 16.20 -18.46
CA GLU A 199 -2.70 16.41 -18.12
C GLU A 199 -3.63 16.01 -19.27
N ALA A 200 -3.31 16.40 -20.51
CA ALA A 200 -4.09 16.05 -21.69
C ALA A 200 -4.11 14.53 -21.94
N GLU A 201 -2.96 13.85 -21.80
CA GLU A 201 -2.88 12.39 -21.87
C GLU A 201 -3.76 11.72 -20.78
N GLY A 202 -3.72 12.24 -19.55
CA GLY A 202 -4.48 11.71 -18.42
C GLY A 202 -5.98 11.95 -18.51
N ALA A 203 -6.42 13.06 -19.13
CA ALA A 203 -7.83 13.41 -19.31
C ALA A 203 -8.56 12.43 -20.25
N ASN A 204 -7.84 11.83 -21.19
CA ASN A 204 -8.38 10.86 -22.15
C ASN A 204 -8.51 9.43 -21.59
N LEU A 205 -8.20 9.23 -20.30
CA LEU A 205 -8.25 7.92 -19.66
C LEU A 205 -9.55 7.75 -18.86
N GLU A 206 -10.32 6.72 -19.22
CA GLU A 206 -11.53 6.33 -18.50
C GLU A 206 -11.26 6.05 -17.01
N PRO A 207 -12.06 6.59 -16.07
CA PRO A 207 -11.95 6.25 -14.67
C PRO A 207 -12.36 4.78 -14.46
N ARG A 208 -11.47 3.97 -13.86
CA ARG A 208 -11.88 2.65 -13.36
C ARG A 208 -12.44 2.80 -11.95
N PHE A 209 -13.76 2.76 -11.82
CA PHE A 209 -14.42 2.51 -10.52
C PHE A 209 -15.21 1.19 -10.54
N PRO A 210 -14.57 0.03 -10.34
CA PRO A 210 -15.31 -1.18 -9.99
C PRO A 210 -15.43 -1.40 -8.48
N LEU A 211 -14.61 -0.76 -7.64
CA LEU A 211 -14.27 -1.38 -6.36
C LEU A 211 -15.31 -1.25 -5.25
N LEU A 212 -15.90 -0.09 -5.00
CA LEU A 212 -16.75 0.04 -3.80
C LEU A 212 -18.07 -0.75 -3.93
N VAL A 213 -18.70 -0.69 -5.11
CA VAL A 213 -19.99 -1.34 -5.36
C VAL A 213 -19.84 -2.86 -5.47
N GLU A 214 -18.82 -3.33 -6.17
CA GLU A 214 -18.59 -4.76 -6.35
C GLU A 214 -18.11 -5.44 -5.06
N TRP A 215 -17.32 -4.74 -4.23
CA TRP A 215 -16.84 -5.26 -2.95
C TRP A 215 -17.94 -5.29 -1.88
N CYS A 216 -18.78 -4.25 -1.80
CA CYS A 216 -20.01 -4.29 -0.98
C CYS A 216 -20.96 -5.42 -1.44
N GLY A 217 -21.08 -5.63 -2.76
CA GLY A 217 -21.83 -6.73 -3.32
C GLY A 217 -21.29 -8.10 -2.90
N ARG A 218 -19.96 -8.29 -2.95
CA ARG A 218 -19.30 -9.55 -2.57
C ARG A 218 -19.36 -9.81 -1.07
N LEU A 219 -19.12 -8.82 -0.22
CA LEU A 219 -19.31 -8.93 1.24
C LEU A 219 -20.75 -9.33 1.57
N ALA A 220 -21.73 -8.66 0.96
CA ALA A 220 -23.14 -8.99 1.14
C ALA A 220 -23.48 -10.39 0.60
N SER A 221 -22.77 -10.89 -0.42
CA SER A 221 -22.94 -12.25 -0.94
C SER A 221 -22.32 -13.31 -0.01
N LEU A 222 -21.16 -13.03 0.58
CA LEU A 222 -20.47 -13.89 1.54
C LEU A 222 -21.26 -14.04 2.84
N VAL A 223 -21.86 -12.94 3.31
CA VAL A 223 -22.81 -12.95 4.44
C VAL A 223 -24.08 -13.72 4.09
N ARG A 224 -24.58 -13.60 2.85
CA ARG A 224 -25.79 -14.33 2.40
C ARG A 224 -25.56 -15.82 2.15
N SER A 225 -24.39 -16.23 1.67
CA SER A 225 -24.06 -17.64 1.43
C SER A 225 -23.78 -18.38 2.74
N SER A 226 -23.15 -17.72 3.71
CA SER A 226 -22.91 -18.26 5.06
C SER A 226 -24.17 -18.31 5.94
N ALA A 227 -25.19 -17.51 5.65
CA ALA A 227 -26.50 -17.59 6.31
C ALA A 227 -27.33 -18.85 5.91
N ARG A 228 -26.96 -19.55 4.83
CA ARG A 228 -27.65 -20.77 4.37
C ARG A 228 -27.14 -22.05 5.02
N ASP A 229 -25.95 -22.02 5.61
CA ASP A 229 -25.35 -23.15 6.32
C ASP A 229 -25.31 -22.86 7.83
N ARG A 230 -26.24 -23.45 8.58
CA ARG A 230 -26.37 -23.24 10.03
C ARG A 230 -25.11 -23.69 10.80
N SER A 231 -24.29 -24.57 10.24
CA SER A 231 -23.03 -25.01 10.87
C SER A 231 -21.94 -23.93 10.78
N GLN A 232 -21.91 -23.13 9.71
CA GLN A 232 -21.01 -21.98 9.56
C GLN A 232 -21.49 -20.74 10.32
N MET A 233 -22.81 -20.58 10.50
CA MET A 233 -23.37 -19.49 11.30
C MET A 233 -22.98 -19.61 12.79
N ALA A 234 -22.86 -20.83 13.33
CA ALA A 234 -22.35 -21.08 14.68
C ALA A 234 -20.86 -20.71 14.80
N ALA A 235 -20.06 -20.95 13.75
CA ALA A 235 -18.65 -20.54 13.72
C ALA A 235 -18.47 -19.02 13.63
N ILE A 236 -19.35 -18.31 12.92
CA ILE A 236 -19.35 -16.84 12.83
C ILE A 236 -19.86 -16.20 14.14
N LEU A 237 -20.89 -16.76 14.78
CA LEU A 237 -21.39 -16.28 16.08
C LEU A 237 -20.42 -16.56 17.23
N LEU A 238 -19.65 -17.66 17.17
CA LEU A 238 -18.50 -17.86 18.07
C LEU A 238 -17.35 -16.88 17.75
N ALA A 239 -17.09 -16.57 16.48
CA ALA A 239 -16.02 -15.66 16.07
C ALA A 239 -16.31 -14.17 16.31
N LEU A 240 -17.58 -13.79 16.51
CA LEU A 240 -18.01 -12.43 16.87
C LEU A 240 -18.28 -12.23 18.36
N GLY A 241 -18.03 -13.25 19.20
CA GLY A 241 -18.09 -13.10 20.66
C GLY A 241 -19.49 -12.81 21.25
N VAL A 242 -20.58 -13.21 20.58
CA VAL A 242 -21.95 -13.06 21.12
C VAL A 242 -22.49 -14.36 21.74
N GLY A 243 -21.68 -15.42 21.78
CA GLY A 243 -22.05 -16.74 22.32
C GLY A 243 -22.00 -16.89 23.84
N ALA A 244 -22.38 -15.88 24.63
CA ALA A 244 -22.51 -16.02 26.09
C ALA A 244 -23.76 -15.31 26.63
N ALA A 245 -24.94 -15.68 26.13
CA ALA A 245 -26.21 -15.27 26.77
C ALA A 245 -27.39 -16.25 26.60
N LEU A 246 -27.26 -17.36 25.87
CA LEU A 246 -28.37 -18.29 25.67
C LEU A 246 -27.92 -19.72 25.96
N GLY A 247 -27.90 -20.07 27.25
CA GLY A 247 -27.49 -21.41 27.68
C GLY A 247 -27.58 -21.69 29.17
N ARG A 248 -28.56 -21.14 29.90
CA ARG A 248 -29.00 -21.69 31.19
C ARG A 248 -30.52 -21.63 31.30
N ARG A 249 -31.18 -22.66 30.77
CA ARG A 249 -32.45 -23.15 31.31
C ARG A 249 -32.23 -24.60 31.73
N SER A 250 -31.93 -24.73 33.03
CA SER A 250 -32.39 -25.79 33.93
C SER A 250 -32.87 -27.10 33.29
N CYS A 251 -32.07 -28.14 33.46
CA CYS A 251 -32.56 -29.50 33.63
C CYS A 251 -32.19 -29.96 35.04
N LEU A 252 -33.24 -30.12 35.87
CA LEU A 252 -33.42 -31.09 36.97
C LEU A 252 -32.56 -30.95 38.25
N GLY A 253 -33.25 -30.86 39.40
CA GLY A 253 -32.69 -31.04 40.74
C GLY A 253 -33.06 -29.93 41.71
#